data_AF-A0A0K8UDE4-F1
#
_entry.id   AF-A0A0K8UDE4-F1
#
_cell.length_a   1.000
_cell.length_b   1.000
_cell.length_c   1.000
_cell.angle_alpha   90.00
_cell.angle_beta   90.00
_cell.angle_gamma   90.00
#
_symmetry.space_group_name_H-M   'P 1'
#
loop_
_entity.id
_entity.type
_entity.pdbx_description
1 polymer ?
#
loop_
_entity_poly.entity_id
_entity_poly.type
_entity_poly.pdbx_seq_one_letter_code
_entity_poly.pdbx_strand_id
1 'polypeptide(L)'
;MNTLKALSSVAVRDALRGSSVTLLLQNQPRKGISMRPVHKTKDTIDNSEYPRKVFSGIQPTGALHLGNYLGAVQNWTKLQNAKEDVSFCIVDMHSLTVPQDPITLRENIFHMAAAMLACGIDPEKSTLFVQSAVKEHAELSWILGCMTTMARLGHLPQYKEKTRAVKEVPLGLFVYPVLQAADIMLYKSTHVPVGEDQIQHIQLTQHLARTFNTKYGNTFPICHAVISDKSAARIRSLRDPSKKMSKSDVDPKAVISLTDDADVIIEKVKKAVTDFCSDVHYSPETRQGVSNLISIHSLLSGKSVQQICDEAKSIDTGKYKMIVAEEIVEHLRPIRNKINQQLLRRNELVYLLEMGAEKARETAAATLAEVKQKLGMGALPNMPAILEHKEEVKVIPKIKKPVVETKKVGDVEVPLVPKQQLRVEKKQQMRVEIQTNTDMDLNVPPKLDIKTTAPASKPVEASLAVTTKALVPKKAMDANEVKGDKQQNEIKI
;
A
#
# COMPACT_ATOMS: atom_id res chain seq x y z
N MET A 1 -61.59 -30.41 -17.45
CA MET A 1 -60.91 -29.20 -17.98
C MET A 1 -59.76 -28.89 -17.03
N ASN A 2 -58.63 -29.62 -17.06
CA ASN A 2 -57.58 -29.63 -18.09
C ASN A 2 -57.07 -28.22 -18.43
N THR A 3 -56.07 -27.75 -17.69
CA THR A 3 -54.71 -27.37 -18.18
C THR A 3 -53.89 -26.75 -17.05
N LEU A 4 -53.37 -27.57 -16.13
CA LEU A 4 -52.32 -27.18 -15.17
C LEU A 4 -51.53 -28.44 -14.78
N LYS A 5 -50.91 -29.07 -15.79
CA LYS A 5 -49.95 -30.19 -15.66
C LYS A 5 -49.02 -30.17 -16.87
N ALA A 6 -47.91 -29.45 -16.76
CA ALA A 6 -46.62 -29.73 -17.40
C ALA A 6 -45.66 -28.61 -17.03
N LEU A 7 -44.40 -28.95 -16.76
CA LEU A 7 -43.28 -28.06 -16.43
C LEU A 7 -43.05 -27.76 -14.94
N SER A 8 -43.04 -28.80 -14.11
CA SER A 8 -42.22 -28.82 -12.88
C SER A 8 -41.80 -30.26 -12.52
N SER A 9 -40.91 -30.88 -13.31
CA SER A 9 -40.37 -32.21 -12.94
C SER A 9 -39.00 -32.59 -13.53
N VAL A 10 -38.12 -31.65 -13.88
CA VAL A 10 -36.79 -31.97 -14.48
C VAL A 10 -35.63 -31.31 -13.72
N ALA A 11 -35.72 -31.20 -12.39
CA ALA A 11 -34.61 -30.64 -11.59
C ALA A 11 -34.22 -31.43 -10.32
N VAL A 12 -34.77 -32.62 -10.04
CA VAL A 12 -34.51 -33.28 -8.73
C VAL A 12 -34.35 -34.81 -8.80
N ARG A 13 -33.85 -35.39 -9.90
CA ARG A 13 -33.69 -36.87 -9.97
C ARG A 13 -32.34 -37.46 -10.39
N ASP A 14 -31.30 -36.67 -10.69
CA ASP A 14 -30.00 -37.21 -11.12
C ASP A 14 -28.84 -37.09 -10.12
N ALA A 15 -29.10 -36.80 -8.83
CA ALA A 15 -28.04 -36.68 -7.82
C ALA A 15 -27.93 -37.86 -6.84
N LEU A 16 -28.72 -38.93 -6.98
CA LEU A 16 -28.72 -40.03 -6.01
C LEU A 16 -28.98 -41.38 -6.70
N ARG A 17 -27.92 -42.05 -7.17
CA ARG A 17 -27.78 -43.53 -7.23
C ARG A 17 -26.43 -43.97 -7.86
N GLY A 18 -25.67 -44.75 -7.10
CA GLY A 18 -24.55 -45.61 -7.55
C GLY A 18 -23.16 -44.99 -7.36
N SER A 19 -22.21 -45.57 -6.61
CA SER A 19 -22.12 -46.90 -6.02
C SER A 19 -21.12 -46.90 -4.85
N SER A 20 -21.48 -47.60 -3.77
CA SER A 20 -20.58 -48.00 -2.69
C SER A 20 -19.46 -48.89 -3.21
N VAL A 21 -18.21 -48.53 -2.90
CA VAL A 21 -17.12 -49.49 -2.74
C VAL A 21 -16.32 -49.09 -1.49
N THR A 22 -16.53 -49.85 -0.43
CA THR A 22 -15.69 -49.85 0.77
C THR A 22 -14.36 -50.53 0.44
N LEU A 23 -13.22 -49.85 0.59
CA LEU A 23 -11.94 -50.55 0.80
C LEU A 23 -10.88 -49.68 1.51
N LEU A 24 -10.63 -50.04 2.77
CA LEU A 24 -9.35 -50.11 3.48
C LEU A 24 -8.35 -48.94 3.40
N LEU A 25 -8.23 -48.25 4.54
CA LEU A 25 -7.04 -47.51 4.97
C LEU A 25 -5.78 -48.40 4.91
N GLN A 26 -4.84 -48.03 4.04
CA GLN A 26 -3.44 -48.40 4.19
C GLN A 26 -2.56 -47.14 4.22
N ASN A 27 -1.91 -46.95 5.37
CA ASN A 27 -0.82 -46.02 5.61
C ASN A 27 0.35 -46.31 4.65
N GLN A 28 0.70 -45.33 3.81
CA GLN A 28 1.98 -45.27 3.08
C GLN A 28 2.56 -43.85 3.24
N PRO A 29 3.85 -43.70 3.60
CA PRO A 29 4.45 -42.41 3.91
C PRO A 29 4.64 -41.60 2.62
N ARG A 30 4.11 -40.38 2.59
CA ARG A 30 4.38 -39.42 1.51
C ARG A 30 5.86 -39.05 1.53
N LYS A 31 6.60 -39.49 0.52
CA LYS A 31 8.00 -39.11 0.28
C LYS A 31 8.12 -37.58 0.28
N GLY A 32 8.98 -37.07 1.15
CA GLY A 32 9.26 -35.64 1.29
C GLY A 32 9.75 -35.03 -0.02
N ILE A 33 9.20 -33.86 -0.33
CA ILE A 33 9.76 -32.97 -1.35
C ILE A 33 11.10 -32.48 -0.79
N SER A 34 12.19 -33.04 -1.31
CA SER A 34 13.55 -32.54 -1.03
C SER A 34 13.66 -31.12 -1.57
N MET A 35 13.66 -30.16 -0.65
CA MET A 35 13.98 -28.76 -0.91
C MET A 35 15.42 -28.71 -1.42
N ARG A 36 15.59 -28.55 -2.75
CA ARG A 36 16.91 -28.26 -3.31
C ARG A 36 17.38 -26.92 -2.75
N PRO A 37 18.66 -26.79 -2.36
CA PRO A 37 19.19 -25.56 -1.80
C PRO A 37 19.02 -24.44 -2.82
N VAL A 38 18.45 -23.33 -2.37
CA VAL A 38 18.37 -22.06 -3.11
C VAL A 38 19.78 -21.71 -3.54
N HIS A 39 20.07 -21.82 -4.84
CA HIS A 39 21.27 -21.22 -5.40
C HIS A 39 21.20 -19.73 -5.09
N LYS A 40 22.14 -19.23 -4.28
CA LYS A 40 22.45 -17.81 -4.17
C LYS A 40 23.01 -17.36 -5.52
N THR A 41 22.14 -17.05 -6.48
CA THR A 41 22.55 -16.19 -7.58
C THR A 41 22.80 -14.81 -6.97
N LYS A 42 24.05 -14.36 -7.05
CA LYS A 42 24.42 -12.95 -6.86
C LYS A 42 23.77 -12.14 -7.99
N ASP A 43 22.48 -11.85 -7.88
CA ASP A 43 21.91 -10.67 -8.52
C ASP A 43 22.29 -9.49 -7.62
N THR A 44 23.56 -9.08 -7.67
CA THR A 44 23.97 -7.79 -7.11
C THR A 44 23.34 -6.74 -8.01
N ILE A 45 22.14 -6.33 -7.63
CA ILE A 45 21.42 -5.23 -8.26
C ILE A 45 22.26 -3.98 -8.01
N ASP A 46 22.93 -3.51 -9.05
CA ASP A 46 23.82 -2.37 -8.94
C ASP A 46 22.99 -1.08 -8.88
N ASN A 47 22.64 -0.68 -7.66
CA ASN A 47 22.07 0.65 -7.38
C ASN A 47 23.18 1.71 -7.22
N SER A 48 24.46 1.42 -7.50
CA SER A 48 25.57 2.38 -7.26
C SER A 48 25.43 3.68 -8.05
N GLU A 49 24.70 3.66 -9.17
CA GLU A 49 24.40 4.83 -9.99
C GLU A 49 23.37 5.78 -9.35
N TYR A 50 22.60 5.33 -8.34
CA TYR A 50 21.55 6.12 -7.73
C TYR A 50 21.95 6.61 -6.33
N PRO A 51 21.81 7.91 -6.03
CA PRO A 51 22.06 8.42 -4.70
C PRO A 51 21.07 7.81 -3.69
N ARG A 52 21.47 7.78 -2.42
CA ARG A 52 20.62 7.24 -1.37
C ARG A 52 19.42 8.16 -1.13
N LYS A 53 18.21 7.67 -1.39
CA LYS A 53 16.94 8.37 -1.23
C LYS A 53 15.95 7.53 -0.45
N VAL A 54 15.32 8.14 0.55
CA VAL A 54 14.39 7.49 1.46
C VAL A 54 12.99 8.02 1.21
N PHE A 55 12.01 7.12 1.08
CA PHE A 55 10.60 7.49 1.05
C PHE A 55 9.82 6.73 2.12
N SER A 56 8.97 7.43 2.86
CA SER A 56 8.07 6.80 3.82
C SER A 56 6.69 7.45 3.78
N GLY A 57 5.66 6.62 3.70
CA GLY A 57 4.26 7.04 3.66
C GLY A 57 3.52 6.70 4.96
N ILE A 58 2.63 7.58 5.41
CA ILE A 58 1.76 7.34 6.56
C ILE A 58 0.32 7.78 6.32
N GLN A 59 -0.64 6.92 6.67
CA GLN A 59 -2.06 7.19 6.48
C GLN A 59 -2.60 8.16 7.55
N PRO A 60 -3.34 9.22 7.15
CA PRO A 60 -4.09 10.10 8.05
C PRO A 60 -5.43 9.47 8.49
N THR A 61 -5.43 8.22 8.97
CA THR A 61 -6.64 7.50 9.43
C THR A 61 -6.87 7.62 10.93
N GLY A 62 -6.23 8.59 11.58
CA GLY A 62 -6.35 8.87 13.01
C GLY A 62 -5.03 9.35 13.61
N ALA A 63 -5.10 9.78 14.87
CA ALA A 63 -3.96 10.30 15.60
C ALA A 63 -2.77 9.34 15.61
N LEU A 64 -1.55 9.89 15.55
CA LEU A 64 -0.34 9.10 15.79
C LEU A 64 -0.38 8.54 17.21
N HIS A 65 -0.04 7.27 17.35
CA HIS A 65 0.08 6.62 18.65
C HIS A 65 1.54 6.33 19.00
N LEU A 66 1.78 6.02 20.28
CA LEU A 66 3.10 5.73 20.83
C LEU A 66 3.86 4.67 20.03
N GLY A 67 3.16 3.61 19.59
CA GLY A 67 3.76 2.59 18.72
C GLY A 67 4.24 3.09 17.35
N ASN A 68 3.58 4.08 16.73
CA ASN A 68 4.08 4.70 15.49
C ASN A 68 5.29 5.60 15.79
N TYR A 69 5.21 6.36 16.87
CA TYR A 69 6.26 7.27 17.30
C TYR A 69 7.58 6.55 17.56
N LEU A 70 7.56 5.55 18.45
CA LEU A 70 8.73 4.74 18.82
C LEU A 70 9.20 3.83 17.69
N GLY A 71 8.28 3.33 16.87
CA GLY A 71 8.60 2.35 15.81
C GLY A 71 9.08 2.96 14.49
N ALA A 72 8.70 4.20 14.18
CA ALA A 72 8.98 4.82 12.89
C ALA A 72 9.43 6.28 13.00
N VAL A 73 8.63 7.13 13.67
CA VAL A 73 8.85 8.59 13.63
C VAL A 73 10.19 9.01 14.26
N GLN A 74 10.59 8.39 15.37
CA GLN A 74 11.91 8.65 15.96
C GLN A 74 13.07 8.28 15.01
N ASN A 75 12.90 7.23 14.21
CA ASN A 75 13.91 6.85 13.22
C ASN A 75 13.94 7.83 12.04
N TRP A 76 12.79 8.34 11.62
CA TRP A 76 12.70 9.39 10.60
C TRP A 76 13.47 10.65 10.98
N THR A 77 13.36 11.12 12.23
CA THR A 77 14.12 12.26 12.73
C THR A 77 15.64 12.00 12.71
N LYS A 78 16.08 10.75 12.93
CA LYS A 78 17.50 10.38 12.80
C LYS A 78 17.97 10.41 11.34
N LEU A 79 17.17 9.87 10.41
CA LEU A 79 17.51 9.82 8.98
C LEU A 79 17.68 11.22 8.38
N GLN A 80 16.76 12.16 8.67
CA GLN A 80 16.91 13.54 8.17
C GLN A 80 18.17 14.24 8.74
N ASN A 81 18.53 13.96 10.00
CA ASN A 81 19.67 14.59 10.66
C ASN A 81 21.01 14.02 10.18
N ALA A 82 21.00 12.80 9.63
CA ALA A 82 22.12 12.23 8.89
C ALA A 82 22.31 12.84 7.49
N LYS A 83 21.55 13.90 7.14
CA LYS A 83 21.55 14.58 5.83
C LYS A 83 21.21 13.66 4.65
N GLU A 84 20.37 12.66 4.90
CA GLU A 84 19.83 11.81 3.84
C GLU A 84 18.72 12.57 3.09
N ASP A 85 18.56 12.31 1.79
CA ASP A 85 17.40 12.80 1.02
C ASP A 85 16.17 11.98 1.42
N VAL A 86 15.31 12.56 2.27
CA VAL A 86 14.13 11.89 2.83
C VAL A 86 12.85 12.62 2.44
N SER A 87 11.90 11.86 1.90
CA SER A 87 10.55 12.31 1.60
C SER A 87 9.53 11.58 2.48
N PHE A 88 8.71 12.36 3.18
CA PHE A 88 7.61 11.93 4.01
C PHE A 88 6.28 12.30 3.36
N CYS A 89 5.43 11.30 3.14
CA CYS A 89 4.17 11.48 2.44
C CYS A 89 2.99 11.14 3.36
N ILE A 90 2.09 12.10 3.58
CA ILE A 90 0.80 11.85 4.21
C ILE A 90 -0.11 11.27 3.13
N VAL A 91 -0.32 9.94 3.18
CA VAL A 91 -0.98 9.16 2.11
C VAL A 91 -2.51 9.14 2.25
N ASP A 92 -3.13 10.27 1.95
CA ASP A 92 -4.58 10.45 2.00
C ASP A 92 -5.32 9.66 0.91
N MET A 93 -4.76 9.51 -0.30
CA MET A 93 -5.37 8.66 -1.34
C MET A 93 -5.46 7.18 -0.92
N HIS A 94 -4.44 6.67 -0.22
CA HIS A 94 -4.50 5.32 0.36
C HIS A 94 -5.58 5.17 1.43
N SER A 95 -5.92 6.26 2.13
CA SER A 95 -6.97 6.24 3.17
C SER A 95 -8.37 6.06 2.57
N LEU A 96 -8.56 6.44 1.30
CA LEU A 96 -9.82 6.26 0.56
C LEU A 96 -10.09 4.80 0.14
N THR A 97 -9.17 3.88 0.39
CA THR A 97 -9.39 2.43 0.13
C THR A 97 -10.44 1.81 1.06
N VAL A 98 -10.82 2.53 2.12
CA VAL A 98 -11.97 2.26 2.98
C VAL A 98 -12.80 3.55 3.11
N PRO A 99 -14.11 3.47 3.43
CA PRO A 99 -14.95 4.66 3.59
C PRO A 99 -14.36 5.65 4.61
N GLN A 100 -14.38 6.94 4.26
CA GLN A 100 -13.91 8.03 5.12
C GLN A 100 -14.98 9.11 5.25
N ASP A 101 -15.10 9.69 6.44
CA ASP A 101 -15.80 10.96 6.63
C ASP A 101 -14.90 12.10 6.09
N PRO A 102 -15.37 12.95 5.16
CA PRO A 102 -14.55 14.02 4.58
C PRO A 102 -14.03 15.05 5.57
N ILE A 103 -14.82 15.40 6.59
CA ILE A 103 -14.42 16.35 7.65
C ILE A 103 -13.32 15.70 8.48
N THR A 104 -13.54 14.45 8.90
CA THR A 104 -12.58 13.70 9.71
C THR A 104 -11.27 13.46 8.98
N LEU A 105 -11.30 13.07 7.70
CA LEU A 105 -10.09 12.89 6.89
C LEU A 105 -9.29 14.19 6.79
N ARG A 106 -9.98 15.32 6.55
CA ARG A 106 -9.35 16.63 6.47
C ARG A 106 -8.66 16.99 7.78
N GLU A 107 -9.34 16.85 8.92
CA GLU A 107 -8.73 17.12 10.23
C GLU A 107 -7.54 16.18 10.50
N ASN A 108 -7.67 14.89 10.18
CA ASN A 108 -6.59 13.94 10.37
C ASN A 108 -5.33 14.26 9.55
N ILE A 109 -5.46 14.86 8.36
CA ILE A 109 -4.30 15.32 7.58
C ILE A 109 -3.53 16.40 8.35
N PHE A 110 -4.23 17.40 8.90
CA PHE A 110 -3.60 18.47 9.69
C PHE A 110 -3.03 17.95 11.02
N HIS A 111 -3.77 17.08 11.71
CA HIS A 111 -3.28 16.42 12.92
C HIS A 111 -2.02 15.58 12.65
N MET A 112 -1.98 14.85 11.54
CA MET A 112 -0.80 14.08 11.13
C MET A 112 0.39 15.01 10.86
N ALA A 113 0.19 16.07 10.07
CA ALA A 113 1.24 17.03 9.76
C ALA A 113 1.81 17.68 11.03
N ALA A 114 0.93 18.20 11.91
CA ALA A 114 1.33 18.77 13.20
C ALA A 114 2.08 17.76 14.06
N ALA A 115 1.59 16.51 14.15
CA ALA A 115 2.27 15.47 14.92
C ALA A 115 3.65 15.11 14.37
N MET A 116 3.83 15.05 13.05
CA MET A 116 5.13 14.82 12.43
C MET A 116 6.11 15.96 12.73
N LEU A 117 5.70 17.22 12.56
CA LEU A 117 6.52 18.39 12.88
C LEU A 117 6.88 18.45 14.37
N ALA A 118 5.90 18.21 15.26
CA ALA A 118 6.11 18.18 16.70
C ALA A 118 7.10 17.10 17.15
N CYS A 119 7.15 15.96 16.43
CA CYS A 119 8.12 14.89 16.64
C CYS A 119 9.52 15.20 16.10
N GLY A 120 9.71 16.37 15.47
CA GLY A 120 11.01 16.87 15.03
C GLY A 120 11.29 16.72 13.54
N ILE A 121 10.29 16.33 12.72
CA ILE A 121 10.43 16.40 11.27
C ILE A 121 10.56 17.86 10.85
N ASP A 122 11.57 18.15 10.04
CA ASP A 122 11.97 19.49 9.65
C ASP A 122 11.81 19.65 8.12
N PRO A 123 10.83 20.47 7.65
CA PRO A 123 10.56 20.72 6.22
C PRO A 123 11.72 21.38 5.45
N GLU A 124 12.69 21.95 6.16
CA GLU A 124 13.92 22.48 5.55
C GLU A 124 14.94 21.37 5.26
N LYS A 125 14.91 20.27 6.02
CA LYS A 125 15.83 19.13 5.87
C LYS A 125 15.24 17.97 5.07
N SER A 126 13.91 17.89 5.03
CA SER A 126 13.17 16.78 4.42
C SER A 126 11.93 17.30 3.71
N THR A 127 11.41 16.53 2.76
CA THR A 127 10.19 16.91 2.03
C THR A 127 8.97 16.28 2.72
N LEU A 128 8.14 17.10 3.37
CA LEU A 128 6.88 16.66 3.98
C LEU A 128 5.69 17.17 3.17
N PHE A 129 4.86 16.28 2.63
CA PHE A 129 3.75 16.67 1.76
C PHE A 129 2.54 15.73 1.87
N VAL A 130 1.40 16.17 1.32
CA VAL A 130 0.17 15.36 1.20
C VAL A 130 0.13 14.71 -0.19
N GLN A 131 -0.15 13.41 -0.24
CA GLN A 131 -0.12 12.62 -1.47
C GLN A 131 -1.01 13.20 -2.58
N SER A 132 -2.25 13.55 -2.27
CA SER A 132 -3.20 14.10 -3.25
C SER A 132 -2.78 15.46 -3.83
N ALA A 133 -1.84 16.18 -3.22
CA ALA A 133 -1.34 17.47 -3.71
C ALA A 133 -0.34 17.32 -4.88
N VAL A 134 0.07 16.08 -5.18
CA VAL A 134 1.01 15.72 -6.24
C VAL A 134 0.33 14.69 -7.16
N LYS A 135 -0.29 15.20 -8.24
CA LYS A 135 -1.12 14.41 -9.18
C LYS A 135 -0.37 13.27 -9.86
N GLU A 136 0.95 13.39 -9.97
CA GLU A 136 1.86 12.43 -10.60
C GLU A 136 1.75 11.04 -9.95
N HIS A 137 1.39 10.96 -8.66
CA HIS A 137 1.13 9.70 -7.95
C HIS A 137 0.03 8.88 -8.62
N ALA A 138 -1.11 9.51 -8.91
CA ALA A 138 -2.23 8.86 -9.58
C ALA A 138 -1.86 8.44 -11.01
N GLU A 139 -1.14 9.31 -11.73
CA GLU A 139 -0.80 9.08 -13.12
C GLU A 139 0.24 7.95 -13.29
N LEU A 140 1.29 7.93 -12.47
CA LEU A 140 2.23 6.80 -12.49
C LEU A 140 1.57 5.51 -12.01
N SER A 141 0.65 5.58 -11.04
CA SER A 141 -0.11 4.40 -10.58
C SER A 141 -0.92 3.77 -11.72
N TRP A 142 -1.55 4.58 -12.58
CA TRP A 142 -2.24 4.08 -13.77
C TRP A 142 -1.29 3.36 -14.72
N ILE A 143 -0.15 3.97 -15.05
CA ILE A 143 0.87 3.39 -15.93
C ILE A 143 1.37 2.05 -15.38
N LEU A 144 1.70 1.99 -14.09
CA LEU A 144 2.15 0.75 -13.44
C LEU A 144 1.03 -0.29 -13.35
N GLY A 145 -0.23 0.15 -13.26
CA GLY A 145 -1.41 -0.69 -13.33
C GLY A 145 -1.49 -1.49 -14.64
N CYS A 146 -1.11 -0.88 -15.75
CA CYS A 146 -1.00 -1.55 -17.06
C CYS A 146 0.16 -2.57 -17.14
N MET A 147 1.03 -2.63 -16.13
CA MET A 147 2.20 -3.52 -16.08
C MET A 147 2.07 -4.64 -15.03
N THR A 148 0.96 -4.70 -14.32
CA THR A 148 0.65 -5.75 -13.35
C THR A 148 -0.56 -6.57 -13.80
N THR A 149 -0.80 -7.70 -13.15
CA THR A 149 -1.96 -8.56 -13.44
C THR A 149 -2.83 -8.76 -12.22
N MET A 150 -4.12 -9.01 -12.46
CA MET A 150 -5.07 -9.34 -11.40
C MET A 150 -4.59 -10.52 -10.55
N ALA A 151 -4.06 -11.58 -11.18
CA ALA A 151 -3.56 -12.76 -10.46
C ALA A 151 -2.45 -12.41 -9.45
N ARG A 152 -1.54 -11.51 -9.83
CA ARG A 152 -0.44 -11.08 -8.96
C ARG A 152 -0.95 -10.33 -7.73
N LEU A 153 -1.87 -9.38 -7.94
CA LEU A 153 -2.46 -8.61 -6.84
C LEU A 153 -3.33 -9.48 -5.93
N GLY A 154 -4.11 -10.41 -6.48
CA GLY A 154 -4.97 -11.32 -5.73
C GLY A 154 -4.24 -12.33 -4.84
N HIS A 155 -2.94 -12.54 -5.06
CA HIS A 155 -2.13 -13.41 -4.22
C HIS A 155 -1.51 -12.72 -2.99
N LEU A 156 -1.54 -11.39 -2.92
CA LEU A 156 -1.01 -10.65 -1.78
C LEU A 156 -1.81 -10.98 -0.48
N PRO A 157 -1.15 -11.36 0.63
CA PRO A 157 -1.82 -11.70 1.89
C PRO A 157 -2.70 -10.59 2.43
N GLN A 158 -2.24 -9.34 2.34
CA GLN A 158 -2.95 -8.17 2.87
C GLN A 158 -4.30 -7.99 2.18
N TYR A 159 -4.39 -8.30 0.88
CA TYR A 159 -5.67 -8.31 0.17
C TYR A 159 -6.58 -9.40 0.74
N LYS A 160 -6.08 -10.63 0.91
CA LYS A 160 -6.87 -11.74 1.48
C LYS A 160 -7.31 -11.49 2.92
N GLU A 161 -6.50 -10.79 3.71
CA GLU A 161 -6.83 -10.45 5.10
C GLU A 161 -7.85 -9.33 5.18
N LYS A 162 -7.63 -8.22 4.47
CA LYS A 162 -8.53 -7.05 4.52
C LYS A 162 -9.89 -7.31 3.88
N THR A 163 -9.95 -8.17 2.85
CA THR A 163 -11.22 -8.53 2.19
C THR A 163 -12.15 -9.36 3.08
N ARG A 164 -11.62 -10.10 4.07
CA ARG A 164 -12.46 -10.84 5.03
C ARG A 164 -13.30 -9.93 5.93
N ALA A 165 -12.86 -8.68 6.11
CA ALA A 165 -13.52 -7.72 6.98
C ALA A 165 -14.60 -6.89 6.28
N VAL A 166 -14.74 -6.99 4.94
CA VAL A 166 -15.67 -6.18 4.15
C VAL A 166 -16.57 -7.07 3.28
N LYS A 167 -17.86 -6.75 3.21
CA LYS A 167 -18.82 -7.49 2.37
C LYS A 167 -18.61 -7.21 0.88
N GLU A 168 -18.39 -5.94 0.56
CA GLU A 168 -18.09 -5.47 -0.79
C GLU A 168 -16.69 -4.90 -0.78
N VAL A 169 -15.83 -5.46 -1.63
CA VAL A 169 -14.42 -5.12 -1.69
C VAL A 169 -14.24 -3.95 -2.67
N PRO A 170 -13.81 -2.76 -2.23
CA PRO A 170 -13.54 -1.66 -3.15
C PRO A 170 -12.37 -2.01 -4.08
N LEU A 171 -12.46 -1.61 -5.36
CA LEU A 171 -11.35 -1.79 -6.31
C LEU A 171 -10.04 -1.17 -5.80
N GLY A 172 -10.13 -0.01 -5.15
CA GLY A 172 -8.98 0.67 -4.54
C GLY A 172 -8.21 -0.23 -3.57
N LEU A 173 -8.91 -1.05 -2.77
CA LEU A 173 -8.29 -1.98 -1.82
C LEU A 173 -7.51 -3.11 -2.51
N PHE A 174 -7.84 -3.41 -3.76
CA PHE A 174 -7.12 -4.39 -4.57
C PHE A 174 -5.90 -3.77 -5.26
N VAL A 175 -6.01 -2.53 -5.74
CA VAL A 175 -4.97 -1.87 -6.55
C VAL A 175 -4.01 -0.98 -5.76
N TYR A 176 -4.28 -0.67 -4.49
CA TYR A 176 -3.40 0.20 -3.69
C TYR A 176 -1.91 -0.21 -3.65
N PRO A 177 -1.51 -1.50 -3.74
CA PRO A 177 -0.09 -1.84 -3.81
C PRO A 177 0.61 -1.28 -5.05
N VAL A 178 -0.13 -1.02 -6.13
CA VAL A 178 0.37 -0.34 -7.35
C VAL A 178 0.52 1.16 -7.10
N LEU A 179 -0.42 1.79 -6.40
CA LEU A 179 -0.28 3.17 -5.95
C LEU A 179 0.93 3.33 -5.01
N GLN A 180 1.13 2.40 -4.09
CA GLN A 180 2.31 2.37 -3.22
C GLN A 180 3.62 2.25 -4.02
N ALA A 181 3.65 1.45 -5.08
CA ALA A 181 4.80 1.38 -5.98
C ALA A 181 5.05 2.71 -6.69
N ALA A 182 3.99 3.38 -7.17
CA ALA A 182 4.10 4.71 -7.77
C ALA A 182 4.65 5.75 -6.79
N ASP A 183 4.17 5.72 -5.54
CA ASP A 183 4.64 6.62 -4.48
C ASP A 183 6.16 6.51 -4.28
N ILE A 184 6.71 5.29 -4.30
CA ILE A 184 8.14 5.04 -4.13
C ILE A 184 8.94 5.38 -5.39
N MET A 185 8.41 4.99 -6.56
CA MET A 185 9.13 5.08 -7.84
C MET A 185 9.25 6.52 -8.35
N LEU A 186 8.28 7.40 -8.10
CA LEU A 186 8.31 8.82 -8.52
C LEU A 186 9.54 9.58 -8.00
N TYR A 187 9.98 9.27 -6.79
CA TYR A 187 11.13 9.93 -6.16
C TYR A 187 12.43 9.15 -6.34
N LYS A 188 12.42 8.11 -7.20
CA LYS A 188 13.55 7.20 -7.42
C LYS A 188 14.15 6.73 -6.09
N SER A 189 13.29 6.34 -5.14
CA SER A 189 13.72 6.00 -3.79
C SER A 189 14.47 4.68 -3.76
N THR A 190 15.63 4.65 -3.11
CA THR A 190 16.46 3.44 -2.95
C THR A 190 16.15 2.71 -1.65
N HIS A 191 15.61 3.40 -0.65
CA HIS A 191 15.34 2.86 0.68
C HIS A 191 13.93 3.22 1.14
N VAL A 192 13.19 2.26 1.71
CA VAL A 192 11.80 2.45 2.13
C VAL A 192 11.62 1.88 3.55
N PRO A 193 11.53 2.73 4.59
CA PRO A 193 11.28 2.30 5.95
C PRO A 193 9.86 1.78 6.07
N VAL A 194 9.72 0.49 6.37
CA VAL A 194 8.42 -0.18 6.45
C VAL A 194 8.38 -1.25 7.53
N GLY A 195 7.16 -1.60 7.96
CA GLY A 195 6.94 -2.78 8.81
C GLY A 195 7.12 -4.09 8.03
N GLU A 196 7.30 -5.18 8.76
CA GLU A 196 7.41 -6.53 8.17
C GLU A 196 6.17 -6.91 7.34
N ASP A 197 5.01 -6.36 7.71
CA ASP A 197 3.73 -6.54 7.00
C ASP A 197 3.71 -5.89 5.61
N GLN A 198 4.67 -5.06 5.24
CA GLN A 198 4.72 -4.38 3.93
C GLN A 198 5.76 -4.97 2.98
N ILE A 199 6.55 -5.95 3.41
CA ILE A 199 7.66 -6.53 2.61
C ILE A 199 7.18 -6.99 1.23
N GLN A 200 5.99 -7.60 1.15
CA GLN A 200 5.46 -8.10 -0.13
C GLN A 200 5.07 -6.97 -1.10
N HIS A 201 4.64 -5.81 -0.59
CA HIS A 201 4.39 -4.64 -1.44
C HIS A 201 5.70 -4.02 -1.94
N ILE A 202 6.77 -4.05 -1.14
CA ILE A 202 8.11 -3.65 -1.61
C ILE A 202 8.61 -4.62 -2.69
N GLN A 203 8.39 -5.93 -2.54
CA GLN A 203 8.73 -6.91 -3.58
C GLN A 203 7.95 -6.67 -4.89
N LEU A 204 6.67 -6.28 -4.80
CA LEU A 204 5.89 -5.86 -5.97
C LEU A 204 6.50 -4.61 -6.62
N THR A 205 6.87 -3.61 -5.83
CA THR A 205 7.52 -2.38 -6.32
C THR A 205 8.82 -2.68 -7.05
N GLN A 206 9.68 -3.52 -6.46
CA GLN A 206 10.91 -3.99 -7.10
C GLN A 206 10.64 -4.75 -8.40
N HIS A 207 9.58 -5.57 -8.45
CA HIS A 207 9.21 -6.26 -9.67
C HIS A 207 8.77 -5.28 -10.77
N LEU A 208 7.93 -4.29 -10.44
CA LEU A 208 7.48 -3.27 -11.39
C LEU A 208 8.65 -2.44 -11.92
N ALA A 209 9.58 -2.02 -11.05
CA ALA A 209 10.78 -1.31 -11.44
C ALA A 209 11.66 -2.14 -12.40
N ARG A 210 11.91 -3.42 -12.10
CA ARG A 210 12.66 -4.32 -13.02
C ARG A 210 11.95 -4.47 -14.36
N THR A 211 10.64 -4.71 -14.35
CA THR A 211 9.84 -4.87 -15.58
C THR A 211 9.91 -3.62 -16.45
N PHE A 212 9.80 -2.43 -15.84
CA PHE A 212 9.95 -1.16 -16.55
C PHE A 212 11.35 -1.01 -17.13
N ASN A 213 12.39 -1.21 -16.31
CA ASN A 213 13.77 -1.05 -16.74
C ASN A 213 14.16 -2.02 -17.86
N THR A 214 13.68 -3.26 -17.82
CA THR A 214 13.93 -4.26 -18.87
C THR A 214 13.24 -3.88 -20.18
N LYS A 215 12.03 -3.32 -20.13
CA LYS A 215 11.24 -3.04 -21.34
C LYS A 215 11.60 -1.69 -21.98
N TYR A 216 11.92 -0.69 -21.16
CA TYR A 216 12.06 0.71 -21.61
C TYR A 216 13.41 1.35 -21.25
N GLY A 217 14.36 0.57 -20.72
CA GLY A 217 15.70 1.01 -20.31
C GLY A 217 15.78 1.46 -18.84
N ASN A 218 17.01 1.49 -18.30
CA ASN A 218 17.28 1.84 -16.90
C ASN A 218 16.67 3.21 -16.55
N THR A 219 15.72 3.24 -15.61
CA THR A 219 14.91 4.43 -15.24
C THR A 219 14.77 4.56 -13.73
N PHE A 220 14.48 3.44 -13.07
CA PHE A 220 14.20 3.37 -11.64
C PHE A 220 15.25 2.56 -10.91
N PRO A 221 15.72 3.00 -9.72
CA PRO A 221 16.44 2.13 -8.82
C PRO A 221 15.53 1.00 -8.31
N ILE A 222 16.14 -0.09 -7.86
CA ILE A 222 15.40 -1.15 -7.19
C ILE A 222 15.43 -0.90 -5.69
N CYS A 223 14.33 -0.40 -5.13
CA CYS A 223 14.27 -0.02 -3.72
C CYS A 223 14.48 -1.19 -2.75
N HIS A 224 15.01 -0.92 -1.55
CA HIS A 224 15.20 -1.87 -0.46
C HIS A 224 14.30 -1.52 0.73
N ALA A 225 13.69 -2.54 1.36
CA ALA A 225 12.97 -2.37 2.61
C ALA A 225 13.96 -2.13 3.76
N VAL A 226 13.73 -1.07 4.53
CA VAL A 226 14.46 -0.79 5.77
C VAL A 226 13.57 -1.17 6.94
N ILE A 227 13.90 -2.25 7.62
CA ILE A 227 13.13 -2.75 8.78
C ILE A 227 13.84 -2.25 10.04
N SER A 228 13.12 -1.56 10.92
CA SER A 228 13.66 -1.06 12.19
C SER A 228 13.98 -2.21 13.15
N ASP A 229 14.97 -2.01 14.04
CA ASP A 229 15.42 -3.02 15.00
C ASP A 229 14.28 -3.61 15.86
N LYS A 230 14.40 -4.91 16.14
CA LYS A 230 13.32 -5.78 16.69
C LYS A 230 12.68 -5.28 18.00
N SER A 231 13.39 -4.49 18.81
CA SER A 231 12.91 -4.01 20.11
C SER A 231 11.96 -2.81 19.99
N ALA A 232 12.26 -1.83 19.13
CA ALA A 232 11.43 -0.64 18.91
C ALA A 232 10.26 -0.91 17.95
N ALA A 233 10.41 -1.86 17.02
CA ALA A 233 9.44 -2.13 15.98
C ALA A 233 8.14 -2.81 16.45
N ARG A 234 8.04 -3.23 17.73
CA ARG A 234 6.95 -4.08 18.22
C ARG A 234 6.32 -3.63 19.53
N ILE A 235 6.03 -2.33 19.65
CA ILE A 235 5.14 -1.84 20.73
C ILE A 235 3.77 -2.51 20.58
N ARG A 236 3.36 -3.24 21.62
CA ARG A 236 2.14 -4.06 21.65
C ARG A 236 0.96 -3.27 22.21
N SER A 237 -0.25 -3.75 21.91
CA SER A 237 -1.48 -3.23 22.51
C SER A 237 -1.42 -3.39 24.04
N LEU A 238 -1.89 -2.37 24.76
CA LEU A 238 -1.97 -2.43 26.22
C LEU A 238 -3.04 -3.39 26.72
N ARG A 239 -3.99 -3.76 25.85
CA ARG A 239 -5.14 -4.61 26.21
C ARG A 239 -5.00 -6.03 25.66
N ASP A 240 -4.30 -6.19 24.55
CA ASP A 240 -3.93 -7.48 23.98
C ASP A 240 -2.42 -7.49 23.63
N PRO A 241 -1.55 -7.87 24.59
CA PRO A 241 -0.11 -7.89 24.35
C PRO A 241 0.33 -8.82 23.22
N SER A 242 -0.52 -9.73 22.73
CA SER A 242 -0.18 -10.59 21.59
C SER A 242 -0.15 -9.82 20.27
N LYS A 243 -0.88 -8.70 20.19
CA LYS A 243 -1.04 -7.86 18.99
C LYS A 243 -0.20 -6.59 19.07
N LYS A 244 0.19 -6.09 17.89
CA LYS A 244 0.79 -4.76 17.75
C LYS A 244 -0.24 -3.69 18.11
N MET A 245 0.22 -2.59 18.72
CA MET A 245 -0.63 -1.41 18.92
C MET A 245 -1.13 -0.90 17.56
N SER A 246 -2.45 -0.74 17.42
CA SER A 246 -3.09 -0.34 16.16
C SER A 246 -4.16 0.73 16.41
N LYS A 247 -4.21 1.75 15.54
CA LYS A 247 -5.26 2.79 15.55
C LYS A 247 -6.68 2.23 15.44
N SER A 248 -6.83 1.06 14.82
CA SER A 248 -8.12 0.41 14.57
C SER A 248 -8.54 -0.58 15.66
N ASP A 249 -7.87 -0.58 16.82
CA ASP A 249 -8.29 -1.40 17.96
C ASP A 249 -9.66 -0.92 18.47
N VAL A 250 -10.53 -1.87 18.83
CA VAL A 250 -11.89 -1.58 19.29
C VAL A 250 -11.88 -0.99 20.69
N ASP A 251 -10.88 -1.36 21.52
CA ASP A 251 -10.70 -0.80 22.86
C ASP A 251 -9.78 0.44 22.80
N PRO A 252 -10.28 1.66 23.06
CA PRO A 252 -9.46 2.86 23.05
C PRO A 252 -8.32 2.82 24.08
N LYS A 253 -8.42 1.96 25.11
CA LYS A 253 -7.38 1.77 26.13
C LYS A 253 -6.22 0.92 25.64
N ALA A 254 -6.34 0.27 24.48
CA ALA A 254 -5.26 -0.49 23.84
C ALA A 254 -4.12 0.40 23.33
N VAL A 255 -4.39 1.68 23.09
CA VAL A 255 -3.55 2.59 22.32
C VAL A 255 -3.35 3.89 23.07
N ILE A 256 -2.11 4.38 23.12
CA ILE A 256 -1.79 5.72 23.63
C ILE A 256 -1.61 6.66 22.44
N SER A 257 -2.49 7.65 22.29
CA SER A 257 -2.31 8.72 21.31
C SER A 257 -1.25 9.71 21.78
N LEU A 258 -0.51 10.32 20.84
CA LEU A 258 0.41 11.42 21.16
C LEU A 258 -0.33 12.67 21.68
N THR A 259 -1.64 12.75 21.45
CA THR A 259 -2.50 13.85 21.91
C THR A 259 -3.31 13.52 23.15
N ASP A 260 -3.18 12.31 23.72
CA ASP A 260 -3.89 11.96 24.96
C ASP A 260 -3.44 12.86 26.11
N ASP A 261 -4.38 13.31 26.95
CA ASP A 261 -4.08 14.04 28.18
C ASP A 261 -3.39 13.15 29.22
N ALA A 262 -2.75 13.79 30.21
CA ALA A 262 -1.98 13.07 31.23
C ALA A 262 -2.83 12.03 31.97
N ASP A 263 -4.03 12.40 32.40
CA ASP A 263 -4.94 11.51 33.13
C ASP A 263 -5.39 10.32 32.27
N VAL A 264 -5.61 10.54 30.98
CA VAL A 264 -5.97 9.49 30.02
C VAL A 264 -4.82 8.50 29.85
N ILE A 265 -3.58 9.00 29.67
CA ILE A 265 -2.39 8.14 29.58
C ILE A 265 -2.24 7.30 30.85
N ILE A 266 -2.35 7.93 32.02
CA ILE A 266 -2.27 7.24 33.32
C ILE A 266 -3.34 6.16 33.43
N GLU A 267 -4.59 6.45 33.08
CA GLU A 267 -5.68 5.47 33.14
C GLU A 267 -5.42 4.28 32.20
N LYS A 268 -4.98 4.54 30.97
CA LYS A 268 -4.68 3.51 29.97
C LYS A 268 -3.56 2.58 30.42
N VAL A 269 -2.45 3.13 30.93
CA VAL A 269 -1.32 2.35 31.43
C VAL A 269 -1.70 1.59 32.70
N LYS A 270 -2.46 2.21 33.62
CA LYS A 270 -2.99 1.53 34.81
C LYS A 270 -3.86 0.33 34.45
N LYS A 271 -4.63 0.42 33.35
CA LYS A 271 -5.48 -0.66 32.81
C LYS A 271 -4.74 -1.60 31.85
N ALA A 272 -3.43 -1.43 31.63
CA ALA A 272 -2.67 -2.34 30.79
C ALA A 272 -2.71 -3.78 31.34
N VAL A 273 -2.89 -4.77 30.47
CA VAL A 273 -2.91 -6.19 30.83
C VAL A 273 -1.51 -6.65 31.19
N THR A 274 -1.39 -7.23 32.37
CA THR A 274 -0.19 -7.91 32.88
C THR A 274 -0.61 -9.29 33.40
N ASP A 275 0.36 -10.10 33.77
CA ASP A 275 0.13 -11.33 34.52
C ASP A 275 -0.11 -11.05 36.02
N PHE A 276 -0.29 -12.13 36.80
CA PHE A 276 -0.53 -12.10 38.24
C PHE A 276 0.76 -12.10 39.08
N CYS A 277 1.93 -12.11 38.44
CA CYS A 277 3.20 -12.08 39.16
C CYS A 277 3.53 -10.63 39.54
N SER A 278 3.92 -10.42 40.80
CA SER A 278 4.13 -9.07 41.35
C SER A 278 5.48 -8.49 40.96
N ASP A 279 6.48 -9.31 40.67
CA ASP A 279 7.82 -8.89 40.26
C ASP A 279 7.84 -8.30 38.85
N VAL A 280 8.76 -7.35 38.62
CA VAL A 280 8.99 -6.71 37.31
C VAL A 280 10.20 -7.36 36.65
N HIS A 281 9.95 -8.24 35.69
CA HIS A 281 10.99 -8.92 34.94
C HIS A 281 10.67 -8.97 33.44
N TYR A 282 11.72 -8.83 32.62
CA TYR A 282 11.61 -8.87 31.16
C TYR A 282 11.63 -10.31 30.64
N SER A 283 10.47 -10.80 30.20
CA SER A 283 10.33 -12.10 29.53
C SER A 283 9.30 -11.98 28.40
N PRO A 284 9.71 -11.60 27.18
CA PRO A 284 8.76 -11.29 26.10
C PRO A 284 7.99 -12.52 25.59
N GLU A 285 8.45 -13.74 25.85
CA GLU A 285 7.77 -14.98 25.48
C GLU A 285 6.65 -15.32 26.47
N THR A 286 6.89 -15.15 27.78
CA THR A 286 5.97 -15.61 28.84
C THR A 286 5.19 -14.46 29.50
N ARG A 287 5.77 -13.27 29.57
CA ARG A 287 5.23 -12.06 30.23
C ARG A 287 5.16 -10.88 29.25
N GLN A 288 4.42 -11.08 28.16
CA GLN A 288 4.32 -10.11 27.06
C GLN A 288 3.88 -8.70 27.50
N GLY A 289 2.93 -8.61 28.43
CA GLY A 289 2.40 -7.33 28.92
C GLY A 289 3.45 -6.53 29.72
N VAL A 290 4.08 -7.16 30.71
CA VAL A 290 5.14 -6.53 31.53
C VAL A 290 6.34 -6.18 30.66
N SER A 291 6.75 -7.09 29.78
CA SER A 291 7.87 -6.86 28.85
C SER A 291 7.60 -5.70 27.91
N ASN A 292 6.36 -5.53 27.42
CA ASN A 292 5.97 -4.38 26.60
C ASN A 292 6.13 -3.06 27.37
N LEU A 293 5.72 -3.00 28.65
CA LEU A 293 5.89 -1.80 29.48
C LEU A 293 7.38 -1.49 29.72
N ILE A 294 8.20 -2.51 29.97
CA ILE A 294 9.66 -2.35 30.11
C ILE A 294 10.29 -1.86 28.79
N SER A 295 9.87 -2.38 27.64
CA SER A 295 10.33 -1.91 26.34
C SER A 295 9.95 -0.45 26.09
N ILE A 296 8.72 -0.05 26.42
CA ILE A 296 8.28 1.36 26.32
C ILE A 296 9.15 2.25 27.22
N HIS A 297 9.32 1.88 28.48
CA HIS A 297 10.14 2.65 29.43
C HIS A 297 11.60 2.76 28.96
N SER A 298 12.18 1.67 28.44
CA SER A 298 13.54 1.66 27.89
C SER A 298 13.70 2.62 26.71
N LEU A 299 12.74 2.64 25.79
CA LEU A 299 12.80 3.48 24.58
C LEU A 299 12.59 4.97 24.88
N LEU A 300 11.85 5.32 25.93
CA LEU A 300 11.61 6.71 26.33
C LEU A 300 12.75 7.26 27.18
N SER A 301 13.15 6.51 28.21
CA SER A 301 14.19 6.94 29.16
C SER A 301 15.63 6.77 28.62
N GLY A 302 15.82 5.94 27.58
CA GLY A 302 17.14 5.53 27.09
C GLY A 302 17.86 4.52 27.98
N LYS A 303 17.26 4.10 29.11
CA LYS A 303 17.82 3.08 30.00
C LYS A 303 17.76 1.70 29.36
N SER A 304 18.73 0.85 29.68
CA SER A 304 18.68 -0.56 29.27
C SER A 304 17.60 -1.33 30.03
N VAL A 305 17.07 -2.39 29.40
CA VAL A 305 16.13 -3.33 30.03
C VAL A 305 16.65 -3.85 31.36
N GLN A 306 17.97 -4.14 31.45
CA GLN A 306 18.59 -4.65 32.66
C GLN A 306 18.55 -3.62 33.80
N GLN A 307 18.94 -2.37 33.53
CA GLN A 307 18.87 -1.29 34.52
C GLN A 307 17.44 -1.08 35.03
N ILE A 308 16.46 -1.10 34.13
CA ILE A 308 15.04 -0.96 34.51
C ILE A 308 14.60 -2.11 35.41
N CYS A 309 14.96 -3.36 35.08
CA CYS A 309 14.63 -4.51 35.93
C CYS A 309 15.32 -4.40 37.30
N ASP A 310 16.57 -3.91 37.35
CA ASP A 310 17.33 -3.76 38.59
C ASP A 310 16.75 -2.67 39.50
N GLU A 311 16.36 -1.52 38.94
CA GLU A 311 15.66 -0.44 39.65
C GLU A 311 14.27 -0.87 40.14
N ALA A 312 13.59 -1.76 39.40
CA ALA A 312 12.24 -2.21 39.70
C ALA A 312 12.14 -3.42 40.65
N LYS A 313 13.27 -3.93 41.18
CA LYS A 313 13.29 -5.15 42.03
C LYS A 313 12.40 -5.08 43.27
N SER A 314 12.25 -3.89 43.85
CA SER A 314 11.54 -3.67 45.12
C SER A 314 10.10 -3.18 44.95
N ILE A 315 9.61 -3.06 43.72
CA ILE A 315 8.27 -2.55 43.42
C ILE A 315 7.41 -3.61 42.73
N ASP A 316 6.12 -3.58 43.02
CA ASP A 316 5.15 -4.43 42.34
C ASP A 316 4.79 -3.89 40.94
N THR A 317 4.21 -4.75 40.10
CA THR A 317 3.75 -4.38 38.75
C THR A 317 2.72 -3.24 38.73
N GLY A 318 1.95 -3.05 39.80
CA GLY A 318 0.98 -1.96 39.91
C GLY A 318 1.65 -0.60 40.06
N LYS A 319 2.62 -0.49 40.97
CA LYS A 319 3.47 0.70 41.15
C LYS A 319 4.32 0.95 39.92
N TYR A 320 4.86 -0.11 39.30
CA TYR A 320 5.65 0.01 38.09
C TYR A 320 4.85 0.60 36.92
N LYS A 321 3.57 0.23 36.75
CA LYS A 321 2.69 0.87 35.75
C LYS A 321 2.60 2.38 35.93
N MET A 322 2.59 2.87 37.18
CA MET A 322 2.53 4.31 37.44
C MET A 322 3.82 5.01 37.00
N ILE A 323 4.99 4.43 37.29
CA ILE A 323 6.29 4.94 36.84
C ILE A 323 6.33 5.03 35.31
N VAL A 324 5.89 3.97 34.62
CA VAL A 324 5.84 3.96 33.15
C VAL A 324 4.86 5.00 32.62
N ALA A 325 3.72 5.19 33.29
CA ALA A 325 2.75 6.21 32.90
C ALA A 325 3.32 7.63 33.02
N GLU A 326 3.98 7.93 34.13
CA GLU A 326 4.65 9.22 34.37
C GLU A 326 5.73 9.49 33.32
N GLU A 327 6.56 8.50 33.00
CA GLU A 327 7.58 8.61 31.95
C GLU A 327 6.96 8.92 30.58
N ILE A 328 5.86 8.24 30.22
CA ILE A 328 5.14 8.52 28.97
C ILE A 328 4.56 9.94 28.98
N VAL A 329 3.96 10.38 30.11
CA VAL A 329 3.38 11.71 30.23
C VAL A 329 4.45 12.79 30.08
N GLU A 330 5.59 12.67 30.78
CA GLU A 330 6.69 13.62 30.71
C GLU A 330 7.28 13.69 29.30
N HIS A 331 7.51 12.53 28.66
CA HIS A 331 8.06 12.48 27.31
C HIS A 331 7.11 13.06 26.25
N LEU A 332 5.81 12.78 26.36
CA LEU A 332 4.81 13.24 25.39
C LEU A 332 4.38 14.69 25.63
N ARG A 333 4.54 15.25 26.83
CA ARG A 333 4.16 16.64 27.15
C ARG A 333 4.69 17.68 26.14
N PRO A 334 5.99 17.76 25.83
CA PRO A 334 6.49 18.74 24.87
C PRO A 334 5.95 18.50 23.45
N ILE A 335 5.74 17.23 23.06
CA ILE A 335 5.20 16.87 21.75
C ILE A 335 3.73 17.30 21.65
N ARG A 336 2.91 16.93 22.64
CA ARG A 336 1.49 17.30 22.73
C ARG A 336 1.29 18.82 22.72
N ASN A 337 2.11 19.56 23.48
CA ASN A 337 2.06 21.02 23.50
C ASN A 337 2.35 21.62 22.11
N LYS A 338 3.39 21.12 21.41
CA LYS A 338 3.71 21.57 20.05
C LYS A 338 2.60 21.24 19.05
N ILE A 339 2.01 20.03 19.13
CA ILE A 339 0.87 19.65 18.28
C ILE A 339 -0.27 20.65 18.46
N ASN A 340 -0.67 20.90 19.70
CA ASN A 340 -1.77 21.81 20.00
C ASN A 340 -1.47 23.23 19.53
N GLN A 341 -0.24 23.72 19.73
CA GLN A 341 0.18 25.04 19.25
C GLN A 341 0.13 25.15 17.71
N GLN A 342 0.59 24.12 16.99
CA GLN A 342 0.59 24.10 15.53
C GLN A 342 -0.82 24.03 14.95
N LEU A 343 -1.73 23.28 15.59
CA LEU A 343 -3.13 23.19 15.15
C LEU A 343 -3.87 24.52 15.28
N LEU A 344 -3.51 25.36 16.26
CA LEU A 344 -4.02 26.73 16.37
C LEU A 344 -3.52 27.63 15.23
N ARG A 345 -2.43 27.25 14.55
CA ARG A 345 -1.79 28.00 13.46
C ARG A 345 -1.96 27.28 12.12
N ARG A 346 -3.20 26.91 11.81
CA ARG A 346 -3.53 26.10 10.63
C ARG A 346 -3.00 26.67 9.31
N ASN A 347 -2.99 27.99 9.15
CA ASN A 347 -2.45 28.64 7.95
C ASN A 347 -0.94 28.38 7.77
N GLU A 348 -0.16 28.32 8.85
CA GLU A 348 1.27 27.96 8.78
C GLU A 348 1.43 26.50 8.34
N LEU A 349 0.59 25.59 8.83
CA LEU A 349 0.59 24.19 8.37
C LEU A 349 0.26 24.05 6.89
N VAL A 350 -0.74 24.80 6.40
CA VAL A 350 -1.09 24.81 4.97
C VAL A 350 0.11 25.25 4.14
N TYR A 351 0.74 26.37 4.52
CA TYR A 351 1.92 26.90 3.83
C TYR A 351 3.08 25.89 3.80
N LEU A 352 3.39 25.24 4.93
CA LEU A 352 4.45 24.22 4.99
C LEU A 352 4.14 23.01 4.11
N LEU A 353 2.89 22.55 4.09
CA LEU A 353 2.47 21.42 3.25
C LEU A 353 2.47 21.79 1.75
N GLU A 354 2.12 23.03 1.39
CA GLU A 354 2.22 23.53 0.02
C GLU A 354 3.68 23.62 -0.45
N MET A 355 4.57 24.17 0.38
CA MET A 355 6.01 24.18 0.09
C MET A 355 6.56 22.77 -0.13
N GLY A 356 6.19 21.83 0.74
CA GLY A 356 6.60 20.43 0.59
C GLY A 356 6.01 19.78 -0.66
N ALA A 357 4.75 20.08 -0.99
CA ALA A 357 4.12 19.60 -2.21
C ALA A 357 4.79 20.14 -3.48
N GLU A 358 5.26 21.39 -3.47
CA GLU A 358 5.99 21.97 -4.60
C GLU A 358 7.33 21.24 -4.81
N LYS A 359 8.14 21.10 -3.75
CA LYS A 359 9.41 20.33 -3.79
C LYS A 359 9.18 18.89 -4.29
N ALA A 360 8.12 18.26 -3.82
CA ALA A 360 7.75 16.90 -4.23
C ALA A 360 7.32 16.85 -5.71
N ARG A 361 6.51 17.82 -6.16
CA ARG A 361 6.00 17.89 -7.53
C ARG A 361 7.12 18.10 -8.53
N GLU A 362 8.10 18.95 -8.25
CA GLU A 362 9.27 19.14 -9.12
C GLU A 362 9.97 17.80 -9.41
N THR A 363 10.24 17.02 -8.37
CA THR A 363 10.89 15.70 -8.50
C THR A 363 9.99 14.70 -9.21
N ALA A 364 8.72 14.61 -8.81
CA ALA A 364 7.77 13.66 -9.36
C ALA A 364 7.46 13.93 -10.84
N ALA A 365 7.29 15.21 -11.22
CA ALA A 365 7.01 15.63 -12.59
C ALA A 365 8.18 15.33 -13.52
N ALA A 366 9.43 15.54 -13.07
CA ALA A 366 10.62 15.18 -13.83
C ALA A 366 10.70 13.67 -14.10
N THR A 367 10.48 12.84 -13.07
CA THR A 367 10.46 11.37 -13.23
C THR A 367 9.32 10.94 -14.16
N LEU A 368 8.12 11.50 -14.00
CA LEU A 368 6.98 11.15 -14.84
C LEU A 368 7.16 11.58 -16.30
N ALA A 369 7.82 12.71 -16.55
CA ALA A 369 8.17 13.15 -17.91
C ALA A 369 9.12 12.15 -18.59
N GLU A 370 10.16 11.68 -17.88
CA GLU A 370 11.06 10.63 -18.38
C GLU A 370 10.29 9.34 -18.70
N VAL A 371 9.40 8.91 -17.80
CA VAL A 371 8.56 7.72 -17.99
C VAL A 371 7.68 7.86 -19.23
N LYS A 372 6.99 9.00 -19.38
CA LYS A 372 6.12 9.28 -20.53
C LYS A 372 6.90 9.25 -21.84
N GLN A 373 8.07 9.87 -21.86
CA GLN A 373 8.95 9.86 -23.03
C GLN A 373 9.35 8.42 -23.42
N LYS A 374 9.76 7.60 -22.44
CA LYS A 374 10.14 6.20 -22.65
C LYS A 374 8.97 5.29 -23.08
N LEU A 375 7.74 5.66 -22.73
CA LEU A 375 6.52 4.98 -23.17
C LEU A 375 6.00 5.48 -24.51
N GLY A 376 6.57 6.55 -25.07
CA GLY A 376 6.03 7.22 -26.27
C GLY A 376 4.71 7.96 -26.00
N MET A 377 4.44 8.37 -24.76
CA MET A 377 3.24 9.10 -24.36
C MET A 377 3.45 10.61 -24.47
N GLY A 378 2.40 11.31 -24.91
CA GLY A 378 2.34 12.77 -25.00
C GLY A 378 2.64 13.32 -26.39
N ALA A 379 2.21 14.56 -26.63
CA ALA A 379 2.57 15.35 -27.81
C ALA A 379 3.74 16.29 -27.45
N LEU A 380 4.91 15.72 -27.16
CA LEU A 380 6.11 16.53 -26.93
C LEU A 380 6.69 16.95 -28.30
N PRO A 381 7.00 18.24 -28.54
CA PRO A 381 7.52 18.73 -29.82
C PRO A 381 8.80 18.00 -30.27
N ASN A 382 9.58 17.50 -29.32
CA ASN A 382 10.82 16.77 -29.53
C ASN A 382 10.67 15.33 -29.00
N MET A 383 9.74 14.56 -29.57
CA MET A 383 9.76 13.11 -29.38
C MET A 383 11.02 12.59 -30.11
N PRO A 384 11.99 11.95 -29.41
CA PRO A 384 13.14 11.37 -30.11
C PRO A 384 12.63 10.37 -31.14
N ALA A 385 13.17 10.43 -32.36
CA ALA A 385 12.81 9.53 -33.42
C ALA A 385 13.07 8.10 -32.94
N ILE A 386 12.00 7.33 -32.75
CA ILE A 386 11.94 5.89 -32.48
C ILE A 386 13.02 5.41 -31.49
N LEU A 387 12.64 5.06 -30.26
CA LEU A 387 13.50 4.25 -29.40
C LEU A 387 13.94 3.03 -30.20
N GLU A 388 15.18 3.04 -30.71
CA GLU A 388 15.73 1.92 -31.46
C GLU A 388 15.65 0.71 -30.53
N HIS A 389 14.80 -0.25 -30.87
CA HIS A 389 14.88 -1.56 -30.26
C HIS A 389 16.29 -2.05 -30.53
N LYS A 390 17.14 -2.06 -29.49
CA LYS A 390 18.33 -2.92 -29.48
C LYS A 390 17.82 -4.35 -29.50
N GLU A 391 17.47 -4.84 -30.68
CA GLU A 391 17.43 -6.26 -30.93
C GLU A 391 18.87 -6.76 -30.80
N GLU A 392 19.27 -7.14 -29.59
CA GLU A 392 20.27 -8.19 -29.47
C GLU A 392 19.63 -9.48 -29.99
N VAL A 393 19.63 -9.63 -31.31
CA VAL A 393 19.42 -10.92 -31.97
C VAL A 393 20.58 -11.80 -31.50
N LYS A 394 20.36 -12.55 -30.41
CA LYS A 394 21.20 -13.71 -30.11
C LYS A 394 21.03 -14.66 -31.28
N VAL A 395 21.98 -14.58 -32.22
CA VAL A 395 22.16 -15.57 -33.28
C VAL A 395 22.29 -16.92 -32.57
N ILE A 396 21.20 -17.71 -32.64
CA ILE A 396 21.24 -19.09 -32.20
C ILE A 396 22.28 -19.76 -33.11
N PRO A 397 23.39 -20.31 -32.58
CA PRO A 397 24.35 -21.00 -33.42
C PRO A 397 23.63 -22.12 -34.15
N LYS A 398 23.74 -22.14 -35.49
CA LYS A 398 23.18 -23.18 -36.35
C LYS A 398 23.54 -24.54 -35.76
N ILE A 399 22.53 -25.24 -35.23
CA ILE A 399 22.67 -26.61 -34.76
C ILE A 399 23.13 -27.42 -35.98
N LYS A 400 24.33 -28.01 -35.92
CA LYS A 400 24.77 -28.99 -36.92
C LYS A 400 23.70 -30.09 -36.97
N LYS A 401 23.14 -30.33 -38.15
CA LYS A 401 22.19 -31.44 -38.37
C LYS A 401 22.80 -32.73 -37.80
N PRO A 402 22.05 -33.51 -36.99
CA PRO A 402 22.56 -34.80 -36.56
C PRO A 402 22.70 -35.71 -37.79
N VAL A 403 23.81 -36.44 -37.85
CA VAL A 403 23.99 -37.53 -38.81
C VAL A 403 22.94 -38.59 -38.49
N VAL A 404 22.06 -38.88 -39.44
CA VAL A 404 21.04 -39.92 -39.32
C VAL A 404 21.72 -41.24 -39.70
N GLU A 405 21.91 -42.14 -38.74
CA GLU A 405 22.28 -43.52 -39.03
C GLU A 405 21.05 -44.26 -39.59
N THR A 406 21.15 -44.71 -40.83
CA THR A 406 20.18 -45.58 -41.48
C THR A 406 20.61 -47.04 -41.31
N LYS A 407 19.64 -47.94 -41.14
CA LYS A 407 19.87 -49.40 -41.16
C LYS A 407 19.10 -49.99 -42.34
N LYS A 408 19.79 -50.70 -43.24
CA LYS A 408 19.16 -51.42 -44.35
C LYS A 408 18.38 -52.64 -43.84
N VAL A 409 17.12 -52.75 -44.24
CA VAL A 409 16.32 -53.97 -44.13
C VAL A 409 15.68 -54.21 -45.50
N GLY A 410 16.31 -55.07 -46.31
CA GLY A 410 15.95 -55.22 -47.73
C GLY A 410 16.25 -53.96 -48.56
N ASP A 411 15.46 -53.71 -49.61
CA ASP A 411 15.64 -52.61 -50.57
C ASP A 411 15.06 -51.26 -50.12
N VAL A 412 14.74 -51.10 -48.83
CA VAL A 412 14.19 -49.85 -48.29
C VAL A 412 15.05 -49.38 -47.11
N GLU A 413 15.51 -48.13 -47.18
CA GLU A 413 16.18 -47.44 -46.06
C GLU A 413 15.13 -46.82 -45.13
N VAL A 414 15.18 -47.16 -43.84
CA VAL A 414 14.28 -46.60 -42.82
C VAL A 414 15.10 -45.90 -41.73
N PRO A 415 14.78 -44.63 -41.38
CA PRO A 415 15.49 -43.91 -40.32
C PRO A 415 15.07 -44.38 -38.91
N LEU A 416 16.05 -44.57 -38.03
CA LEU A 416 15.82 -44.89 -36.61
C LEU A 416 15.66 -43.60 -35.79
N VAL A 417 14.43 -43.25 -35.41
CA VAL A 417 14.15 -42.09 -34.53
C VAL A 417 13.69 -42.56 -33.14
N PRO A 418 14.35 -42.17 -32.03
CA PRO A 418 13.87 -42.46 -30.69
C PRO A 418 12.53 -41.78 -30.38
N LYS A 419 11.58 -42.50 -29.75
CA LYS A 419 10.20 -42.06 -29.41
C LYS A 419 10.10 -40.71 -28.67
N GLN A 420 11.18 -40.20 -28.09
CA GLN A 420 11.20 -38.89 -27.41
C GLN A 420 11.30 -37.70 -28.38
N GLN A 421 11.88 -37.86 -29.58
CA GLN A 421 11.99 -36.76 -30.57
C GLN A 421 10.68 -36.47 -31.30
N LEU A 422 9.88 -37.51 -31.62
CA LEU A 422 8.54 -37.38 -32.20
C LEU A 422 7.57 -36.54 -31.37
N ARG A 423 7.79 -36.45 -30.05
CA ARG A 423 6.95 -35.67 -29.13
C ARG A 423 7.33 -34.19 -29.07
N VAL A 424 8.56 -33.85 -29.45
CA VAL A 424 9.07 -32.46 -29.54
C VAL A 424 8.66 -31.85 -30.88
N GLU A 425 8.78 -32.62 -31.97
CA GLU A 425 8.37 -32.17 -33.31
C GLU A 425 6.86 -31.94 -33.40
N LYS A 426 6.02 -32.83 -32.85
CA LYS A 426 4.56 -32.60 -32.77
C LYS A 426 4.18 -31.36 -31.96
N LYS A 427 4.95 -31.01 -30.94
CA LYS A 427 4.71 -29.81 -30.11
C LYS A 427 5.16 -28.52 -30.81
N GLN A 428 6.16 -28.61 -31.68
CA GLN A 428 6.61 -27.48 -32.50
C GLN A 428 5.72 -27.27 -33.72
N GLN A 429 5.25 -28.32 -34.39
CA GLN A 429 4.28 -28.21 -35.49
C GLN A 429 2.94 -27.63 -35.03
N MET A 430 2.39 -28.06 -33.89
CA MET A 430 1.19 -27.44 -33.30
C MET A 430 1.39 -25.95 -32.94
N ARG A 431 2.61 -25.53 -32.62
CA ARG A 431 2.91 -24.13 -32.29
C ARG A 431 2.98 -23.24 -33.53
N VAL A 432 3.41 -23.79 -34.67
CA VAL A 432 3.48 -23.08 -35.95
C VAL A 432 2.07 -22.96 -36.58
N GLU A 433 1.24 -24.01 -36.53
CA GLU A 433 -0.14 -23.96 -37.05
C GLU A 433 -1.06 -23.00 -36.29
N ILE A 434 -0.86 -22.83 -34.98
CA ILE A 434 -1.60 -21.83 -34.18
C ILE A 434 -1.17 -20.40 -34.55
N GLN A 435 0.07 -20.21 -35.02
CA GLN A 435 0.63 -18.90 -35.31
C GLN A 435 0.33 -18.43 -36.75
N THR A 436 0.04 -19.35 -37.68
CA THR A 436 -0.36 -19.03 -39.06
C THR A 436 -1.87 -18.84 -39.25
N ASN A 437 -2.71 -19.28 -38.31
CA ASN A 437 -4.18 -19.15 -38.38
C ASN A 437 -4.76 -17.92 -37.66
N THR A 438 -3.91 -16.99 -37.19
CA THR A 438 -4.36 -15.72 -36.57
C THR A 438 -4.07 -14.47 -37.42
N ASP A 439 -3.54 -14.63 -38.63
CA ASP A 439 -3.31 -13.53 -39.59
C ASP A 439 -4.07 -13.77 -40.89
N MET A 440 -5.41 -13.86 -40.85
CA MET A 440 -6.29 -13.51 -41.97
C MET A 440 -7.68 -13.10 -41.43
N ASP A 441 -8.26 -12.06 -42.04
CA ASP A 441 -9.59 -11.46 -41.83
C ASP A 441 -9.79 -10.52 -40.64
N LEU A 442 -9.24 -9.29 -40.74
CA LEU A 442 -9.93 -8.06 -40.31
C LEU A 442 -9.49 -6.88 -41.18
N ASN A 443 -9.95 -6.83 -42.43
CA ASN A 443 -9.95 -5.59 -43.21
C ASN A 443 -11.15 -5.54 -44.17
N VAL A 444 -12.32 -5.18 -43.64
CA VAL A 444 -13.51 -4.79 -44.43
C VAL A 444 -14.15 -3.59 -43.71
N PRO A 445 -14.27 -2.41 -44.35
CA PRO A 445 -15.03 -1.30 -43.77
C PRO A 445 -16.54 -1.60 -43.88
N PRO A 446 -17.38 -1.20 -42.91
CA PRO A 446 -18.80 -1.46 -43.01
C PRO A 446 -19.43 -0.60 -44.11
N LYS A 447 -20.12 -1.26 -45.06
CA LYS A 447 -21.00 -0.61 -46.03
C LYS A 447 -22.18 0.01 -45.28
N LEU A 448 -22.29 1.35 -45.32
CA LEU A 448 -23.52 2.05 -44.97
C LEU A 448 -24.46 2.03 -46.19
N ASP A 449 -25.59 1.34 -46.05
CA ASP A 449 -26.71 1.45 -46.98
C ASP A 449 -27.46 2.77 -46.72
N ILE A 450 -27.33 3.70 -47.66
CA ILE A 450 -28.11 4.93 -47.73
C ILE A 450 -29.41 4.61 -48.46
N LYS A 451 -30.54 4.55 -47.75
CA LYS A 451 -31.87 4.75 -48.34
C LYS A 451 -32.31 6.19 -48.14
N THR A 452 -32.40 6.89 -49.25
CA THR A 452 -32.90 8.24 -49.46
C THR A 452 -34.39 8.36 -49.11
N THR A 453 -34.74 9.32 -48.26
CA THR A 453 -35.95 10.15 -48.42
C THR A 453 -35.69 11.52 -47.78
N ALA A 454 -35.67 12.57 -48.60
CA ALA A 454 -35.81 13.96 -48.19
C ALA A 454 -37.29 14.37 -48.42
N PRO A 455 -37.81 15.46 -47.82
CA PRO A 455 -37.44 16.78 -48.32
C PRO A 455 -37.37 17.95 -47.31
N ALA A 456 -36.49 18.90 -47.68
CA ALA A 456 -36.66 20.36 -47.76
C ALA A 456 -36.64 21.29 -46.52
N SER A 457 -35.63 22.19 -46.55
CA SER A 457 -35.64 23.66 -46.31
C SER A 457 -35.97 24.19 -44.90
N LYS A 458 -35.33 25.22 -44.31
CA LYS A 458 -34.37 26.29 -44.69
C LYS A 458 -33.77 26.87 -43.37
N PRO A 459 -32.69 27.68 -43.40
CA PRO A 459 -31.90 28.07 -42.23
C PRO A 459 -32.29 29.46 -41.66
N VAL A 460 -31.98 29.70 -40.39
CA VAL A 460 -31.97 31.05 -39.79
C VAL A 460 -30.71 31.23 -38.93
N GLU A 461 -29.85 32.16 -39.35
CA GLU A 461 -28.85 32.85 -38.55
C GLU A 461 -29.50 33.98 -37.74
N ALA A 462 -29.00 34.24 -36.52
CA ALA A 462 -28.81 35.57 -35.91
C ALA A 462 -28.32 35.39 -34.46
N SER A 463 -27.09 35.79 -34.08
CA SER A 463 -26.67 37.13 -33.62
C SER A 463 -26.86 37.40 -32.11
N LEU A 464 -25.73 37.68 -31.44
CA LEU A 464 -25.48 38.55 -30.27
C LEU A 464 -26.62 38.93 -29.30
N ALA A 465 -26.36 38.77 -27.99
CA ALA A 465 -26.35 39.91 -27.04
C ALA A 465 -25.85 39.52 -25.63
N VAL A 466 -24.90 40.31 -25.15
CA VAL A 466 -24.48 40.49 -23.75
C VAL A 466 -25.59 41.22 -22.99
N THR A 467 -25.97 40.78 -21.78
CA THR A 467 -26.30 41.72 -20.68
C THR A 467 -26.18 41.07 -19.30
N THR A 468 -25.41 41.74 -18.45
CA THR A 468 -25.28 41.61 -17.01
C THR A 468 -26.57 42.00 -16.27
N LYS A 469 -26.88 41.35 -15.15
CA LYS A 469 -27.45 42.05 -13.97
C LYS A 469 -27.35 41.23 -12.68
N ALA A 470 -26.71 41.87 -11.71
CA ALA A 470 -26.59 41.48 -10.32
C ALA A 470 -27.92 41.65 -9.56
N LEU A 471 -28.09 40.87 -8.49
CA LEU A 471 -29.06 41.15 -7.43
C LEU A 471 -28.40 40.91 -6.06
N VAL A 472 -28.30 42.00 -5.30
CA VAL A 472 -27.89 42.12 -3.89
C VAL A 472 -29.16 42.08 -3.02
N PRO A 473 -29.11 41.61 -1.75
CA PRO A 473 -30.28 41.20 -0.98
C PRO A 473 -30.94 42.34 -0.19
N LYS A 474 -32.23 42.16 0.15
CA LYS A 474 -33.00 43.04 1.04
C LYS A 474 -32.94 42.59 2.50
N LYS A 475 -32.91 43.60 3.38
CA LYS A 475 -32.80 43.61 4.84
C LYS A 475 -34.12 44.14 5.44
N ALA A 476 -34.51 43.67 6.62
CA ALA A 476 -35.41 44.28 7.62
C ALA A 476 -35.15 43.53 8.95
N MET A 477 -34.69 44.08 10.10
CA MET A 477 -35.24 45.11 11.04
C MET A 477 -36.69 44.78 11.42
N ASP A 478 -37.08 44.49 12.67
CA ASP A 478 -36.90 45.11 14.01
C ASP A 478 -37.26 44.04 15.10
N ALA A 479 -37.14 44.16 16.43
CA ALA A 479 -36.52 45.02 17.45
C ALA A 479 -36.81 44.36 18.83
N ASN A 480 -36.00 44.68 19.86
CA ASN A 480 -36.26 44.63 21.33
C ASN A 480 -36.67 43.28 21.98
N GLU A 481 -36.32 42.90 23.21
CA GLU A 481 -35.95 43.64 24.41
C GLU A 481 -35.27 42.70 25.45
N VAL A 482 -34.73 43.32 26.51
CA VAL A 482 -33.82 42.81 27.53
C VAL A 482 -34.57 42.36 28.81
N LYS A 483 -33.85 41.59 29.67
CA LYS A 483 -34.11 41.18 31.08
C LYS A 483 -34.79 39.81 31.21
N GLY A 484 -34.41 38.92 32.12
CA GLY A 484 -33.44 38.92 33.20
C GLY A 484 -33.67 37.66 34.04
N ASP A 485 -32.59 37.12 34.60
CA ASP A 485 -32.48 36.45 35.90
C ASP A 485 -33.52 35.40 36.38
N LYS A 486 -32.97 34.22 36.74
CA LYS A 486 -33.29 33.32 37.88
C LYS A 486 -33.70 31.87 37.57
N GLN A 487 -32.88 31.00 38.19
CA GLN A 487 -33.23 29.82 38.99
C GLN A 487 -33.78 28.53 38.34
N GLN A 488 -33.01 27.46 38.60
CA GLN A 488 -33.41 26.16 39.17
C GLN A 488 -34.49 25.33 38.47
N ASN A 489 -34.06 24.15 37.99
CA ASN A 489 -34.53 22.79 38.36
C ASN A 489 -34.16 21.85 37.20
N GLU A 490 -33.24 20.90 37.40
CA GLU A 490 -33.57 19.51 37.72
C GLU A 490 -34.91 19.04 37.12
N ILE A 491 -34.86 18.11 36.15
CA ILE A 491 -35.42 16.75 36.27
C ILE A 491 -35.06 15.93 35.01
N LYS A 492 -34.64 14.70 35.31
CA LYS A 492 -34.40 13.52 34.46
C LYS A 492 -35.47 13.26 33.40
N ILE A 493 -35.07 12.70 32.25
CA ILE A 493 -35.15 11.25 31.92
C ILE A 493 -33.98 10.93 31.00
#